data_AF-A0A5S9MK04-F1
#
_entry.id   AF-A0A5S9MK04-F1
#
_cell.length_a   1.000
_cell.length_b   1.000
_cell.length_c   1.000
_cell.angle_alpha   90.00
_cell.angle_beta   90.00
_cell.angle_gamma   90.00
#
_symmetry.space_group_name_H-M   'P 1'
#
loop_
_entity.id
_entity.type
_entity.pdbx_description
1 polymer ?
#
loop_
_entity_poly.entity_id
_entity_poly.type
_entity_poly.pdbx_seq_one_letter_code
_entity_poly.pdbx_strand_id
1 'polypeptide(L)'
;MVEFILTEGIISFILVPTLQYRTMNMAHEAPTLASTLSHSAFNIGNAGGAALGGLAIEITHLQLVPLFAAAVTFIGLIITIMSYQSDRRTKRT
;
A
#
# COMPACT_ATOMS: atom_id res chain seq x y z
N MET A 1 -21.97 -6.64 -5.64
CA MET A 1 -20.83 -6.64 -6.60
C MET A 1 -20.56 -5.23 -7.10
N VAL A 2 -21.47 -4.61 -7.85
CA VAL A 2 -21.27 -3.25 -8.42
C VAL A 2 -21.04 -2.19 -7.33
N GLU A 3 -21.87 -2.18 -6.27
CA GLU A 3 -21.71 -1.23 -5.16
C GLU A 3 -20.33 -1.32 -4.50
N PHE A 4 -19.86 -2.53 -4.22
CA PHE A 4 -18.53 -2.77 -3.64
C PHE A 4 -17.40 -2.24 -4.54
N ILE A 5 -17.45 -2.55 -5.83
CA ILE A 5 -16.46 -2.08 -6.81
C ILE A 5 -16.48 -0.55 -6.90
N LEU A 6 -17.66 0.07 -6.87
CA LEU A 6 -17.78 1.54 -6.91
C LEU A 6 -17.23 2.19 -5.64
N THR A 7 -17.53 1.64 -4.46
CA THR A 7 -17.00 2.16 -3.19
C THR A 7 -15.48 2.06 -3.15
N GLU A 8 -14.91 0.90 -3.45
CA GLU A 8 -13.45 0.72 -3.52
C GLU A 8 -12.80 1.60 -4.59
N GLY A 9 -13.44 1.75 -5.74
CA GLY A 9 -12.97 2.63 -6.82
C GLY A 9 -12.92 4.10 -6.39
N ILE A 10 -13.97 4.60 -5.74
CA ILE A 10 -14.02 5.97 -5.21
C ILE A 10 -12.96 6.18 -4.13
N ILE A 11 -12.86 5.24 -3.18
CA ILE A 11 -11.87 5.31 -2.09
C ILE A 11 -10.45 5.33 -2.66
N SER A 12 -10.12 4.42 -3.58
CA SER A 12 -8.80 4.34 -4.20
C SER A 12 -8.46 5.59 -5.00
N PHE A 13 -9.41 6.11 -5.78
CA PHE A 13 -9.22 7.31 -6.59
C PHE A 13 -8.95 8.55 -5.74
N ILE A 14 -9.52 8.64 -4.54
CA ILE A 14 -9.27 9.74 -3.61
C ILE A 14 -7.93 9.55 -2.89
N LEU A 15 -7.68 8.34 -2.36
CA LEU A 15 -6.54 8.08 -1.49
C LEU A 15 -5.20 8.17 -2.24
N VAL A 16 -5.09 7.53 -3.41
CA VAL A 16 -3.83 7.43 -4.16
C VAL A 16 -3.22 8.79 -4.49
N PRO A 17 -3.90 9.73 -5.18
CA PRO A 17 -3.34 11.05 -5.48
C PRO A 17 -3.14 11.90 -4.22
N THR A 18 -4.01 11.77 -3.21
CA THR A 18 -3.87 12.53 -1.96
C THR A 18 -2.59 12.15 -1.22
N LEU A 19 -2.30 10.85 -1.11
CA LEU A 19 -1.07 10.37 -0.47
C LEU A 19 0.16 10.72 -1.31
N GLN A 20 0.08 10.57 -2.64
CA GLN A 20 1.16 10.94 -3.54
C GLN A 20 1.55 12.41 -3.37
N TYR A 21 0.57 13.31 -3.39
CA TYR A 21 0.79 14.75 -3.21
C TYR A 21 1.41 15.07 -1.85
N ARG A 22 0.93 14.44 -0.77
CA ARG A 22 1.50 14.61 0.57
C ARG A 22 2.97 14.17 0.64
N THR A 23 3.30 13.00 0.08
CA THR A 23 4.66 12.48 0.06
C THR A 23 5.61 13.39 -0.72
N MET A 24 5.16 13.90 -1.87
CA MET A 24 5.94 14.88 -2.65
C MET A 24 6.20 16.17 -1.88
N ASN A 25 5.18 16.70 -1.17
CA ASN A 25 5.35 17.88 -0.33
C ASN A 25 6.29 17.65 0.85
N MET A 26 6.38 16.43 1.39
CA MET A 26 7.32 16.11 2.47
C MET A 26 8.77 16.00 1.98
N ALA A 27 8.98 15.65 0.71
CA ALA A 27 10.28 15.50 0.08
C ALA A 27 10.74 16.81 -0.58
N HIS A 28 10.87 17.89 0.20
CA HIS A 28 11.16 19.24 -0.31
C HIS A 28 12.33 19.31 -1.30
N GLU A 29 13.40 18.56 -1.04
CA GLU A 29 14.63 18.56 -1.86
C GLU A 29 14.53 17.68 -3.12
N ALA A 30 13.59 16.72 -3.15
CA ALA A 30 13.53 15.70 -4.18
C ALA A 30 12.10 15.16 -4.46
N PRO A 31 11.13 16.03 -4.79
CA PRO A 31 9.73 15.62 -4.97
C PRO A 31 9.53 14.65 -6.14
N THR A 32 10.30 14.80 -7.22
CA THR A 32 10.25 13.88 -8.37
C THR A 32 10.80 12.50 -8.04
N LEU A 33 11.87 12.40 -7.23
CA LEU A 33 12.37 11.12 -6.75
C LEU A 33 11.36 10.45 -5.81
N ALA A 34 10.73 11.21 -4.91
CA ALA A 34 9.65 10.70 -4.07
C ALA A 34 8.48 10.16 -4.89
N SER A 35 8.08 10.87 -5.95
CA SER A 35 6.99 10.46 -6.84
C SER A 35 7.30 9.15 -7.59
N THR A 36 8.49 9.07 -8.18
CA THR A 36 8.95 7.88 -8.90
C THR A 36 9.09 6.68 -7.97
N LEU A 37 9.63 6.87 -6.76
CA LEU A 37 9.74 5.82 -5.75
C LEU A 37 8.37 5.26 -5.35
N SER A 38 7.37 6.12 -5.13
CA SER A 38 6.00 5.69 -4.83
C SER A 38 5.40 4.84 -5.95
N HIS A 39 5.58 5.24 -7.22
CA HIS A 39 5.12 4.45 -8.37
C HIS A 39 5.86 3.10 -8.47
N SER A 40 7.17 3.08 -8.26
CA SER A 40 7.95 1.83 -8.23
C SER A 40 7.50 0.90 -7.11
N ALA A 41 7.26 1.43 -5.91
CA ALA A 41 6.75 0.66 -4.78
C ALA A 41 5.36 0.07 -5.07
N PHE A 42 4.46 0.84 -5.70
CA PHE A 42 3.15 0.34 -6.12
C PHE A 42 3.26 -0.80 -7.14
N ASN A 43 4.16 -0.69 -8.12
CA ASN A 43 4.38 -1.76 -9.10
C ASN A 43 4.94 -3.03 -8.45
N ILE A 44 5.86 -2.91 -7.50
CA ILE A 44 6.36 -4.05 -6.70
C ILE A 44 5.21 -4.68 -5.91
N GLY A 45 4.34 -3.85 -5.31
CA GLY A 45 3.14 -4.31 -4.61
C GLY A 45 2.21 -5.12 -5.52
N ASN A 46 1.94 -4.65 -6.74
CA ASN A 46 1.09 -5.36 -7.70
C ASN A 46 1.72 -6.68 -8.15
N ALA A 47 3.00 -6.67 -8.54
CA ALA A 47 3.69 -7.87 -8.99
C ALA A 47 3.83 -8.90 -7.86
N GLY A 48 4.26 -8.46 -6.68
CA GLY A 48 4.38 -9.30 -5.49
C GLY A 48 3.02 -9.82 -5.01
N GLY A 49 1.99 -8.98 -5.03
CA GLY A 49 0.62 -9.36 -4.69
C GLY A 49 0.05 -10.41 -5.64
N ALA A 50 0.28 -10.27 -6.95
CA ALA A 50 -0.12 -11.27 -7.93
C ALA A 50 0.63 -12.60 -7.73
N ALA A 51 1.94 -12.56 -7.47
CA ALA A 51 2.74 -13.75 -7.20
C ALA A 51 2.28 -14.46 -5.92
N LEU A 52 2.12 -13.73 -4.81
CA LEU A 52 1.63 -14.27 -3.54
C LEU A 52 0.19 -14.77 -3.65
N GLY A 53 -0.67 -14.07 -4.39
CA GLY A 53 -2.04 -14.51 -4.67
C GLY A 53 -2.08 -15.79 -5.49
N GLY A 54 -1.22 -15.91 -6.51
CA GLY A 54 -1.05 -17.13 -7.29
C GLY A 54 -0.61 -18.31 -6.42
N LEU A 55 0.40 -18.10 -5.57
CA LEU A 55 0.84 -19.10 -4.60
C LEU A 55 -0.29 -19.49 -3.63
N ALA A 56 -1.03 -18.52 -3.10
CA ALA A 56 -2.15 -18.79 -2.19
C ALA A 56 -3.22 -19.66 -2.86
N ILE A 57 -3.52 -19.44 -4.15
CA ILE A 57 -4.43 -20.28 -4.91
C ILE A 57 -3.88 -21.71 -5.04
N GLU A 58 -2.59 -21.86 -5.34
CA GLU A 58 -1.92 -23.15 -5.54
C GLU A 58 -1.95 -24.03 -4.27
N ILE A 59 -1.67 -23.44 -3.10
CA ILE A 59 -1.61 -24.18 -1.83
C ILE A 59 -2.97 -24.31 -1.14
N THR A 60 -3.97 -23.51 -1.55
CA THR A 60 -5.31 -23.53 -0.96
C THR A 60 -6.41 -23.59 -2.01
N HIS A 61 -7.17 -22.51 -2.21
CA HIS A 61 -8.26 -22.34 -3.16
C HIS A 61 -8.64 -20.85 -3.21
N LEU A 62 -9.30 -20.45 -4.29
CA LEU A 62 -9.60 -19.03 -4.57
C LEU A 62 -10.33 -18.30 -3.44
N GLN A 63 -11.18 -19.00 -2.66
CA GLN A 63 -11.98 -18.40 -1.60
C GLN A 63 -11.14 -17.94 -0.38
N LEU A 64 -9.94 -18.49 -0.19
CA LEU A 64 -9.06 -18.12 0.90
C LEU A 64 -8.07 -17.00 0.54
N VAL A 65 -7.95 -16.64 -0.74
CA VAL A 65 -7.08 -15.55 -1.20
C VAL A 65 -7.33 -14.22 -0.45
N PRO A 66 -8.58 -13.80 -0.17
CA PRO A 66 -8.82 -12.61 0.64
C PRO A 66 -8.21 -12.66 2.04
N LEU A 67 -8.12 -13.84 2.67
CA LEU A 67 -7.50 -14.00 3.98
C LEU A 67 -5.98 -13.82 3.91
N PHE A 68 -5.32 -14.36 2.88
CA PHE A 68 -3.91 -14.11 2.63
C PHE A 68 -3.63 -12.63 2.34
N ALA A 69 -4.46 -11.99 1.53
CA ALA A 69 -4.36 -10.56 1.26
C ALA A 69 -4.53 -9.72 2.56
N ALA A 70 -5.46 -10.10 3.42
CA ALA A 70 -5.64 -9.47 4.73
C ALA A 70 -4.41 -9.64 5.63
N ALA A 71 -3.78 -10.81 5.65
CA ALA A 71 -2.55 -11.06 6.40
C ALA A 71 -1.38 -10.20 5.90
N VAL A 72 -1.18 -10.12 4.58
CA VAL A 72 -0.15 -9.26 3.96
C VAL A 72 -0.42 -7.78 4.28
N THR A 73 -1.68 -7.36 4.21
CA THR A 73 -2.11 -5.99 4.55
C THR A 73 -1.84 -5.68 6.02
N PHE A 74 -2.12 -6.63 6.92
CA PHE A 74 -1.86 -6.47 8.35
C PHE A 74 -0.37 -6.31 8.65
N ILE A 75 0.50 -7.06 7.98
CA ILE A 75 1.96 -6.89 8.07
C ILE A 75 2.36 -5.49 7.59
N GLY A 76 1.83 -5.06 6.44
CA GLY A 76 2.07 -3.71 5.91
C GLY A 76 1.64 -2.62 6.90
N LEU A 77 0.49 -2.78 7.53
CA LEU A 77 -0.02 -1.85 8.55
C LEU A 77 0.91 -1.77 9.76
N ILE A 78 1.42 -2.90 10.27
CA ILE A 78 2.41 -2.93 11.36
C ILE A 78 3.65 -2.12 10.96
N ILE A 79 4.19 -2.35 9.76
CA ILE A 79 5.36 -1.62 9.26
C ILE A 79 5.07 -0.12 9.19
N THR A 80 3.90 0.28 8.66
CA THR A 80 3.47 1.68 8.61
C THR A 80 3.42 2.31 9.99
N ILE A 81 2.83 1.62 10.97
CA ILE A 81 2.73 2.10 12.36
C ILE A 81 4.13 2.26 12.98
N MET A 82 5.02 1.28 12.78
CA MET A 82 6.40 1.34 13.30
C MET A 82 7.19 2.50 12.68
N SER A 83 7.07 2.72 11.37
CA SER A 83 7.68 3.86 10.67
C SER A 83 7.14 5.19 11.20
N TYR A 84 5.83 5.30 11.41
CA TYR A 84 5.20 6.50 11.96
C TYR A 84 5.67 6.80 13.39
N GLN A 85 5.78 5.77 14.24
CA GLN A 85 6.30 5.93 15.59
C GLN A 85 7.77 6.37 15.59
N SER A 86 8.57 5.87 14.64
CA SER A 86 9.99 6.22 14.51
C SER A 86 10.19 7.67 14.06
N ASP A 87 9.39 8.14 13.09
CA ASP A 87 9.38 9.55 12.67
C ASP A 87 8.98 10.49 13.81
N ARG A 88 7.99 10.09 14.62
CA ARG A 88 7.58 10.85 15.82
C ARG A 88 8.65 10.90 16.91
N ARG A 89 9.46 9.85 17.07
CA ARG A 89 10.56 9.83 18.05
C ARG A 89 11.69 10.75 17.62
N THR A 90 12.05 10.71 16.34
CA THR A 90 13.12 11.55 15.76
C THR A 90 12.80 13.04 15.87
N LYS A 91 11.53 13.43 15.74
CA LYS A 91 11.09 14.84 15.93
C LYS A 91 11.04 15.31 17.39
N ARG A 92 11.19 14.42 18.37
CA ARG A 92 11.17 14.75 19.81
C ARG A 92 12.57 14.91 20.42
N THR A 93 13.61 14.45 19.74
CA THR A 93 15.03 14.62 20.09
C THR A 93 15.60 15.80 19.33
#